data_AF-A0A3M5WH98-F1
#
_entry.id   AF-A0A3M5WH98-F1
#
_cell.length_a   1.000
_cell.length_b   1.000
_cell.length_c   1.000
_cell.angle_alpha   90.00
_cell.angle_beta   90.00
_cell.angle_gamma   90.00
#
_symmetry.space_group_name_H-M   'P 1'
#
loop_
_entity.id
_entity.type
_entity.pdbx_description
1 polymer ?
#
loop_
_entity_poly.entity_id
_entity_poly.type
_entity_poly.pdbx_seq_one_letter_code
_entity_poly.pdbx_strand_id
1 'polypeptide(L)'
;MNDDILEKLPWATIAAQPSDVRGLCDSERDKLIITAAQVEGRWVILSRYIDDTWMLNGLPSNVPASGRKINFSIIPSVFRASMKSIFYRYMMRGLGGASRPKGASIRDVFNSVLPFLRHLDALGIDHLGAVTPLIAATYVAASKAHRIARSGKPLTSETLRSRYSSIEVVCELSQYTDDPMLQHPWPGTSAKALSNSNGVGNSEKTPLIPDEVFCTLFERAHQLVEGGKLMLDIRDGLNAIKAGRNNLGKFGILWHKNKYLSQMGWEGGLVAFNKSLSTLRTACYIVLASTSGCRNHELANLQSGAHHRTEDDEGTIYHWMRSTSEKTGEGIHDWMIPEAGVRALRVMESVGQHLPRR
;
A
#
# COMPACT_ATOMS: atom_id res chain seq x y z
N MET A 1 7.80 -25.29 15.21
CA MET A 1 9.24 -25.48 14.95
C MET A 1 9.35 -26.24 13.66
N ASN A 2 9.74 -25.54 12.60
CA ASN A 2 10.32 -26.10 11.39
C ASN A 2 11.33 -25.03 10.96
N ASP A 3 12.47 -25.05 11.63
CA ASP A 3 13.63 -24.18 11.39
C ASP A 3 14.47 -24.76 10.24
N ASP A 4 13.83 -24.99 9.10
CA ASP A 4 14.56 -25.44 7.92
C ASP A 4 14.13 -24.61 6.70
N ILE A 5 15.12 -24.20 5.92
CA ILE A 5 15.09 -23.21 4.82
C ILE A 5 15.37 -21.76 5.28
N LEU A 6 16.54 -21.55 5.91
CA LEU A 6 17.28 -20.28 5.81
C LEU A 6 18.44 -20.48 4.83
N GLU A 7 18.13 -20.74 3.56
CA GLU A 7 19.14 -20.73 2.50
C GLU A 7 19.72 -19.32 2.34
N LYS A 8 21.03 -19.18 2.54
CA LYS A 8 21.78 -17.96 2.22
C LYS A 8 21.78 -17.76 0.71
N LEU A 9 20.89 -16.93 0.19
CA LEU A 9 20.93 -16.49 -1.21
C LEU A 9 21.63 -15.12 -1.34
N PRO A 10 22.72 -15.01 -2.12
CA PRO A 10 23.31 -13.74 -2.49
C PRO A 10 22.34 -12.91 -3.36
N TRP A 11 22.35 -11.58 -3.22
CA TRP A 11 21.55 -10.66 -4.06
C TRP A 11 21.73 -10.91 -5.57
N ALA A 12 22.93 -11.34 -5.99
CA ALA A 12 23.23 -11.69 -7.37
C ALA A 12 22.29 -12.77 -7.94
N THR A 13 21.89 -13.75 -7.13
CA THR A 13 20.97 -14.83 -7.55
C THR A 13 19.54 -14.31 -7.76
N ILE A 14 19.12 -13.30 -7.01
CA ILE A 14 17.81 -12.65 -7.17
C ILE A 14 17.77 -11.79 -8.45
N ALA A 15 18.90 -11.15 -8.78
CA ALA A 15 19.02 -10.26 -9.94
C ALA A 15 19.22 -11.01 -11.28
N ALA A 16 19.78 -12.22 -11.26
CA ALA A 16 20.10 -13.01 -12.46
C ALA A 16 18.91 -13.79 -13.05
N GLN A 17 17.69 -13.55 -12.58
CA GLN A 17 16.51 -14.30 -13.01
C GLN A 17 16.10 -13.96 -14.45
N PRO A 18 15.57 -14.94 -15.21
CA PRO A 18 15.11 -14.71 -16.57
C PRO A 18 13.93 -13.73 -16.58
N SER A 19 13.83 -12.98 -17.66
CA SER A 19 12.83 -11.92 -17.78
C SER A 19 11.44 -12.43 -18.19
N ASP A 20 11.33 -13.66 -18.68
CA ASP A 20 10.10 -14.43 -18.92
C ASP A 20 10.36 -15.92 -18.62
N VAL A 21 9.32 -16.75 -18.70
CA VAL A 21 9.41 -18.17 -18.34
C VAL A 21 9.45 -19.12 -19.55
N ARG A 22 9.51 -18.58 -20.77
CA ARG A 22 9.48 -19.43 -21.98
C ARG A 22 10.74 -20.28 -22.06
N GLY A 23 10.55 -21.54 -22.47
CA GLY A 23 11.64 -22.50 -22.60
C GLY A 23 12.20 -23.04 -21.29
N LEU A 24 11.68 -22.62 -20.13
CA LEU A 24 12.02 -23.23 -18.83
C LEU A 24 11.18 -24.49 -18.62
N CYS A 25 11.76 -25.54 -18.04
CA CYS A 25 10.96 -26.68 -17.59
C CYS A 25 10.18 -26.32 -16.30
N ASP A 26 9.15 -27.10 -15.97
CA ASP A 26 8.32 -26.84 -14.78
C ASP A 26 9.17 -26.75 -13.49
N SER A 27 10.16 -27.63 -13.32
CA SER A 27 11.02 -27.61 -12.13
C SER A 27 11.91 -26.36 -12.03
N GLU A 28 12.35 -25.80 -13.16
CA GLU A 28 13.14 -24.55 -13.18
C GLU A 28 12.24 -23.35 -12.91
N ARG A 29 11.08 -23.33 -13.57
CA ARG A 29 10.07 -22.28 -13.43
C ARG A 29 9.59 -22.19 -11.98
N ASP A 30 9.29 -23.31 -11.34
CA ASP A 30 8.78 -23.38 -9.96
C ASP A 30 9.75 -22.81 -8.93
N LYS A 31 11.06 -22.84 -9.20
CA LYS A 31 12.11 -22.31 -8.33
C LYS A 31 12.28 -20.80 -8.41
N LEU A 32 11.73 -20.15 -9.45
CA LEU A 32 11.86 -18.70 -9.65
C LEU A 32 11.34 -17.92 -8.43
N ILE A 33 12.11 -16.93 -8.01
CA ILE A 33 11.83 -16.06 -6.88
C ILE A 33 10.97 -14.89 -7.37
N ILE A 34 9.76 -14.79 -6.84
CA ILE A 34 8.83 -13.71 -7.20
C ILE A 34 9.11 -12.46 -6.37
N THR A 35 9.29 -12.63 -5.06
CA THR A 35 9.59 -11.53 -4.14
C THR A 35 10.42 -12.04 -2.98
N ALA A 36 11.38 -11.22 -2.55
CA ALA A 36 12.20 -11.44 -1.38
C ALA A 36 12.32 -10.13 -0.60
N ALA A 37 12.57 -10.21 0.71
CA ALA A 37 12.80 -9.07 1.58
C ALA A 37 14.05 -9.30 2.42
N GLN A 38 14.69 -8.21 2.83
CA GLN A 38 15.84 -8.27 3.73
C GLN A 38 15.35 -8.19 5.18
N VAL A 39 15.70 -9.20 5.98
CA VAL A 39 15.40 -9.29 7.41
C VAL A 39 16.73 -9.47 8.14
N GLU A 40 17.07 -8.53 9.03
CA GLU A 40 18.34 -8.55 9.79
C GLU A 40 19.59 -8.74 8.88
N GLY A 41 19.60 -8.07 7.73
CA GLY A 41 20.69 -8.14 6.76
C GLY A 41 20.68 -9.38 5.85
N ARG A 42 19.76 -10.33 6.07
CA ARG A 42 19.63 -11.57 5.28
C ARG A 42 18.45 -11.50 4.31
N TRP A 43 18.63 -12.01 3.10
CA TRP A 43 17.52 -12.14 2.14
C TRP A 43 16.66 -13.35 2.50
N VAL A 44 15.36 -13.11 2.67
CA VAL A 44 14.35 -14.14 2.88
C VAL A 44 13.40 -14.11 1.69
N ILE A 45 13.18 -15.27 1.05
CA ILE A 45 12.21 -15.41 -0.03
C ILE A 45 10.81 -15.36 0.56
N LEU A 46 9.96 -14.48 0.01
CA LEU A 46 8.57 -14.33 0.44
C LEU A 46 7.60 -15.13 -0.44
N SER A 47 7.92 -15.29 -1.72
CA SER A 47 7.09 -16.07 -2.66
C SER A 47 7.93 -16.60 -3.82
N ARG A 48 7.60 -17.81 -4.27
CA ARG A 48 8.15 -18.48 -5.45
C ARG A 48 7.08 -18.63 -6.52
N TYR A 49 7.51 -18.89 -7.75
CA TYR A 49 6.58 -19.05 -8.87
C TYR A 49 5.62 -20.23 -8.65
N ILE A 50 6.08 -21.32 -8.03
CA ILE A 50 5.23 -22.47 -7.71
C ILE A 50 4.00 -22.07 -6.88
N ASP A 51 4.12 -21.06 -6.03
CA ASP A 51 3.04 -20.63 -5.14
C ASP A 51 1.85 -20.08 -5.93
N ASP A 52 0.65 -20.37 -5.45
CA ASP A 52 -0.59 -19.78 -5.97
C ASP A 52 -0.83 -18.36 -5.44
N THR A 53 -0.13 -17.97 -4.38
CA THR A 53 -0.24 -16.63 -3.80
C THR A 53 1.12 -15.96 -3.82
N TRP A 54 1.22 -14.83 -4.50
CA TRP A 54 2.45 -14.05 -4.58
C TRP A 54 2.35 -12.77 -3.74
N MET A 55 3.34 -12.55 -2.90
CA MET A 55 3.55 -11.30 -2.18
C MET A 55 4.05 -10.22 -3.15
N LEU A 56 3.61 -8.98 -2.92
CA LEU A 56 3.98 -7.82 -3.72
C LEU A 56 4.85 -6.85 -2.91
N ASN A 57 5.80 -6.21 -3.58
CA ASN A 57 6.69 -5.19 -3.00
C ASN A 57 6.34 -3.77 -3.51
N GLY A 58 7.01 -2.75 -2.94
CA GLY A 58 6.79 -1.35 -3.32
C GLY A 58 5.38 -0.84 -3.00
N LEU A 59 4.85 -1.26 -1.86
CA LEU A 59 3.54 -0.88 -1.34
C LEU A 59 3.70 -0.14 -0.02
N PRO A 60 3.10 1.06 0.12
CA PRO A 60 3.21 1.87 1.33
C PRO A 60 2.89 1.09 2.61
N SER A 61 3.52 1.45 3.73
CA SER A 61 3.36 0.79 5.03
C SER A 61 1.89 0.64 5.48
N ASN A 62 1.03 1.60 5.13
CA ASN A 62 -0.40 1.62 5.46
C ASN A 62 -1.27 0.64 4.66
N VAL A 63 -0.72 -0.03 3.65
CA VAL A 63 -1.47 -1.05 2.89
C VAL A 63 -1.63 -2.31 3.77
N PRO A 64 -2.87 -2.78 4.01
CA PRO A 64 -3.13 -3.95 4.84
C PRO A 64 -2.53 -5.22 4.21
N ALA A 65 -2.27 -6.24 5.03
CA ALA A 65 -1.66 -7.50 4.57
C ALA A 65 -2.41 -8.17 3.42
N SER A 66 -3.74 -8.12 3.41
CA SER A 66 -4.57 -8.62 2.31
C SER A 66 -4.32 -7.89 0.99
N GLY A 67 -3.97 -6.60 1.04
CA GLY A 67 -3.63 -5.79 -0.12
C GLY A 67 -2.20 -6.00 -0.64
N ARG A 68 -1.36 -6.75 0.07
CA ARG A 68 0.05 -6.98 -0.31
C ARG A 68 0.28 -8.29 -1.06
N LYS A 69 -0.79 -8.92 -1.55
CA LYS A 69 -0.71 -10.20 -2.25
C LYS A 69 -1.68 -10.29 -3.42
N ILE A 70 -1.35 -11.12 -4.40
CA ILE A 70 -2.26 -11.61 -5.45
C ILE A 70 -2.43 -13.12 -5.29
N ASN A 71 -3.62 -13.64 -5.60
CA ASN A 71 -3.95 -15.05 -5.43
C ASN A 71 -4.49 -15.62 -6.75
N PHE A 72 -3.70 -16.45 -7.43
CA PHE A 72 -4.01 -17.07 -8.71
C PHE A 72 -5.07 -18.18 -8.60
N SER A 73 -5.39 -18.69 -7.42
CA SER A 73 -6.45 -19.69 -7.25
C SER A 73 -7.84 -19.13 -7.58
N ILE A 74 -8.02 -17.80 -7.57
CA ILE A 74 -9.31 -17.15 -7.96
C ILE A 74 -9.50 -17.02 -9.47
N ILE A 75 -8.44 -17.25 -10.25
CA ILE A 75 -8.46 -17.24 -11.72
C ILE A 75 -9.02 -18.58 -12.21
N PRO A 76 -9.90 -18.58 -13.23
CA PRO A 76 -10.34 -19.82 -13.89
C PRO A 76 -9.15 -20.71 -14.25
N SER A 77 -9.27 -22.01 -13.96
CA SER A 77 -8.12 -22.93 -14.00
C SER A 77 -7.41 -22.95 -15.35
N VAL A 78 -8.15 -22.83 -16.44
CA VAL A 78 -7.66 -22.81 -17.83
C VAL A 78 -6.68 -21.67 -18.10
N PHE A 79 -6.89 -20.49 -17.49
CA PHE A 79 -6.02 -19.32 -17.69
C PHE A 79 -4.91 -19.20 -16.65
N ARG A 80 -4.90 -20.04 -15.60
CA ARG A 80 -4.02 -19.83 -14.43
C ARG A 80 -2.54 -19.84 -14.81
N ALA A 81 -2.11 -20.81 -15.62
CA ALA A 81 -0.72 -20.92 -16.06
C ALA A 81 -0.30 -19.71 -16.92
N SER A 82 -1.09 -19.36 -17.94
CA SER A 82 -0.85 -18.19 -18.80
C SER A 82 -0.76 -16.91 -17.98
N MET A 83 -1.67 -16.71 -17.03
CA MET A 83 -1.67 -15.53 -16.17
C MET A 83 -0.46 -15.48 -15.22
N LYS A 84 0.00 -16.60 -14.65
CA LYS A 84 1.24 -16.63 -13.85
C LYS A 84 2.43 -16.19 -14.70
N SER A 85 2.57 -16.70 -15.91
CA SER A 85 3.64 -16.32 -16.84
C SER A 85 3.59 -14.83 -17.23
N ILE A 86 2.40 -14.31 -17.53
CA ILE A 86 2.17 -12.89 -17.83
C ILE A 86 2.58 -12.00 -16.65
N PHE A 87 2.12 -12.32 -15.43
CA PHE A 87 2.42 -11.51 -14.26
C PHE A 87 3.89 -11.61 -13.84
N TYR A 88 4.53 -12.76 -14.03
CA TYR A 88 5.97 -12.89 -13.84
C TYR A 88 6.73 -11.92 -14.76
N ARG A 89 6.43 -11.94 -16.07
CA ARG A 89 7.01 -11.01 -17.04
C ARG A 89 6.76 -9.56 -16.64
N TYR A 90 5.52 -9.24 -16.22
CA TYR A 90 5.15 -7.90 -15.82
C TYR A 90 5.99 -7.40 -14.65
N MET A 91 6.22 -8.25 -13.64
CA MET A 91 7.03 -7.92 -12.46
C MET A 91 8.52 -7.78 -12.80
N MET A 92 9.06 -8.63 -13.67
CA MET A 92 10.49 -8.65 -13.99
C MET A 92 10.91 -7.60 -15.02
N ARG A 93 10.01 -7.18 -15.92
CA ARG A 93 10.35 -6.29 -17.04
C ARG A 93 9.45 -5.06 -17.15
N GLY A 94 8.17 -5.18 -16.80
CA GLY A 94 7.17 -4.15 -17.09
C GLY A 94 6.71 -4.17 -18.55
N LEU A 95 6.02 -3.10 -18.96
CA LEU A 95 5.56 -2.88 -20.34
C LEU A 95 6.67 -2.27 -21.21
N GLY A 96 6.52 -2.34 -22.53
CA GLY A 96 7.43 -1.68 -23.48
C GLY A 96 7.58 -0.18 -23.20
N GLY A 97 8.80 0.26 -22.94
CA GLY A 97 9.12 1.68 -22.65
C GLY A 97 8.69 2.18 -21.27
N ALA A 98 8.12 1.32 -20.41
CA ALA A 98 7.73 1.67 -19.05
C ALA A 98 8.73 1.11 -18.02
N SER A 99 8.81 1.74 -16.85
CA SER A 99 9.54 1.20 -15.71
C SER A 99 8.81 0.00 -15.11
N ARG A 100 9.53 -0.81 -14.31
CA ARG A 100 8.95 -1.96 -13.61
C ARG A 100 7.79 -1.51 -12.72
N PRO A 101 6.63 -2.19 -12.78
CA PRO A 101 5.46 -1.79 -12.02
C PRO A 101 5.67 -2.01 -10.51
N LYS A 102 5.07 -1.14 -9.70
CA LYS A 102 4.99 -1.33 -8.25
C LYS A 102 3.81 -2.25 -7.89
N GLY A 103 3.80 -2.77 -6.67
CA GLY A 103 2.76 -3.70 -6.20
C GLY A 103 1.33 -3.18 -6.38
N ALA A 104 1.10 -1.86 -6.25
CA ALA A 104 -0.23 -1.29 -6.48
C ALA A 104 -0.70 -1.51 -7.93
N SER A 105 0.14 -1.17 -8.91
CA SER A 105 -0.15 -1.33 -10.33
C SER A 105 -0.33 -2.80 -10.72
N ILE A 106 0.49 -3.71 -10.17
CA ILE A 106 0.36 -5.15 -10.39
C ILE A 106 -1.01 -5.64 -9.92
N ARG A 107 -1.38 -5.29 -8.69
CA ARG A 107 -2.66 -5.66 -8.09
C ARG A 107 -3.85 -5.07 -8.85
N ASP A 108 -3.74 -3.83 -9.30
CA ASP A 108 -4.81 -3.16 -10.04
C ASP A 108 -5.06 -3.87 -11.39
N VAL A 109 -4.01 -4.21 -12.15
CA VAL A 109 -4.13 -5.01 -13.37
C VAL A 109 -4.73 -6.39 -13.07
N PHE A 110 -4.25 -7.07 -12.03
CA PHE A 110 -4.74 -8.40 -11.61
C PHE A 110 -6.24 -8.41 -11.29
N ASN A 111 -6.71 -7.43 -10.52
CA ASN A 111 -8.12 -7.33 -10.17
C ASN A 111 -8.98 -6.90 -11.36
N SER A 112 -8.45 -6.05 -12.25
CA SER A 112 -9.17 -5.53 -13.41
C SER A 112 -9.31 -6.54 -14.55
N VAL A 113 -8.37 -7.48 -14.70
CA VAL A 113 -8.46 -8.54 -15.71
C VAL A 113 -9.39 -9.68 -15.29
N LEU A 114 -9.55 -9.94 -13.99
CA LEU A 114 -10.31 -11.09 -13.50
C LEU A 114 -11.75 -11.19 -14.06
N PRO A 115 -12.55 -10.10 -14.17
CA PRO A 115 -13.87 -10.17 -14.78
C PRO A 115 -13.83 -10.55 -16.26
N PHE A 116 -12.78 -10.20 -16.99
CA PHE A 116 -12.58 -10.60 -18.39
C PHE A 116 -12.29 -12.10 -18.49
N LEU A 117 -11.39 -12.63 -17.66
CA LEU A 117 -11.09 -14.07 -17.65
C LEU A 117 -12.32 -14.92 -17.30
N ARG A 118 -13.16 -14.45 -16.37
CA ARG A 118 -14.44 -15.11 -16.04
C ARG A 118 -15.45 -15.02 -17.19
N HIS A 119 -15.44 -13.94 -17.96
CA HIS A 119 -16.27 -13.82 -19.15
C HIS A 119 -15.83 -14.79 -20.25
N LEU A 120 -14.51 -14.95 -20.46
CA LEU A 120 -13.97 -15.94 -21.38
C LEU A 120 -14.34 -17.38 -20.96
N ASP A 121 -14.16 -17.70 -19.67
CA ASP A 121 -14.53 -19.00 -19.10
C ASP A 121 -16.03 -19.29 -19.26
N ALA A 122 -16.89 -18.30 -19.05
CA ALA A 122 -18.34 -18.43 -19.27
C ALA A 122 -18.73 -18.63 -20.75
N LEU A 123 -17.89 -18.18 -21.69
CA LEU A 123 -18.04 -18.43 -23.11
C LEU A 123 -17.40 -19.77 -23.56
N GLY A 124 -16.81 -20.53 -22.64
CA GLY A 124 -16.13 -21.78 -22.94
C GLY A 124 -14.79 -21.61 -23.66
N ILE A 125 -14.18 -20.42 -23.58
CA ILE A 125 -12.84 -20.18 -24.12
C ILE A 125 -11.80 -20.73 -23.13
N ASP A 126 -10.91 -21.58 -23.62
CA ASP A 126 -9.96 -22.36 -22.80
C ASP A 126 -8.50 -21.88 -22.90
N HIS A 127 -8.17 -20.97 -23.83
CA HIS A 127 -6.84 -20.39 -23.99
C HIS A 127 -6.89 -18.96 -24.55
N LEU A 128 -5.85 -18.16 -24.32
CA LEU A 128 -5.78 -16.75 -24.72
C LEU A 128 -5.66 -16.58 -26.25
N GLY A 129 -5.04 -17.54 -26.95
CA GLY A 129 -4.93 -17.54 -28.41
C GLY A 129 -6.27 -17.52 -29.15
N ALA A 130 -7.34 -18.05 -28.54
CA ALA A 130 -8.69 -18.04 -29.09
C ALA A 130 -9.39 -16.66 -28.97
N VAL A 131 -8.82 -15.70 -28.24
CA VAL A 131 -9.44 -14.39 -28.04
C VAL A 131 -9.38 -13.58 -29.33
N THR A 132 -10.54 -13.37 -29.93
CA THR A 132 -10.72 -12.52 -31.11
C THR A 132 -11.27 -11.13 -30.73
N PRO A 133 -11.13 -10.12 -31.60
CA PRO A 133 -11.79 -8.83 -31.41
C PRO A 133 -13.30 -8.93 -31.19
N LEU A 134 -13.96 -9.92 -31.81
CA LEU A 134 -15.39 -10.16 -31.62
C LEU A 134 -15.70 -10.60 -30.19
N ILE A 135 -14.93 -11.54 -29.64
CA ILE A 135 -15.06 -11.98 -28.24
C ILE A 135 -14.82 -10.80 -27.29
N ALA A 136 -13.78 -10.02 -27.53
CA ALA A 136 -13.51 -8.81 -26.74
C ALA A 136 -14.65 -7.80 -26.80
N ALA A 137 -15.29 -7.61 -27.97
CA ALA A 137 -16.47 -6.75 -28.11
C ALA A 137 -17.66 -7.25 -27.28
N THR A 138 -17.88 -8.57 -27.16
CA THR A 138 -18.91 -9.11 -26.28
C THR A 138 -18.66 -8.75 -24.81
N TYR A 139 -17.40 -8.75 -24.38
CA TYR A 139 -17.04 -8.35 -23.02
C TYR A 139 -17.23 -6.85 -22.79
N VAL A 140 -16.94 -5.99 -23.78
CA VAL A 140 -17.21 -4.55 -23.71
C VAL A 140 -18.72 -4.31 -23.54
N ALA A 141 -19.55 -5.00 -24.30
CA ALA A 141 -21.00 -4.93 -24.17
C ALA A 141 -21.47 -5.39 -22.78
N ALA A 142 -20.98 -6.55 -22.30
CA ALA A 142 -21.28 -7.07 -20.97
C ALA A 142 -20.84 -6.11 -19.85
N SER A 143 -19.66 -5.48 -19.99
CA SER A 143 -19.14 -4.51 -19.03
C SER A 143 -19.99 -3.24 -18.96
N LYS A 144 -20.49 -2.74 -20.10
CA LYS A 144 -21.42 -1.58 -20.15
C LYS A 144 -22.81 -1.93 -19.61
N ALA A 145 -23.27 -3.16 -19.81
CA ALA A 145 -24.54 -3.67 -19.28
C ALA A 145 -24.48 -3.98 -17.78
N HIS A 146 -23.28 -4.22 -17.23
CA HIS A 146 -23.11 -4.57 -15.83
C HIS A 146 -23.69 -3.51 -14.88
N ARG A 147 -24.33 -3.97 -13.81
CA ARG A 147 -24.88 -3.14 -12.73
C ARG A 147 -24.30 -3.60 -11.41
N ILE A 148 -23.82 -2.64 -10.63
CA ILE A 148 -23.24 -2.89 -9.32
C ILE A 148 -24.36 -3.38 -8.39
N ALA A 149 -24.29 -4.63 -7.92
CA ALA A 149 -25.38 -5.27 -7.16
C ALA A 149 -25.91 -4.43 -5.98
N ARG A 150 -25.03 -3.73 -5.27
CA ARG A 150 -25.40 -2.91 -4.09
C ARG A 150 -26.12 -1.61 -4.45
N SER A 151 -25.83 -1.00 -5.60
CA SER A 151 -26.32 0.35 -5.94
C SER A 151 -27.21 0.38 -7.19
N GLY A 152 -27.26 -0.70 -7.96
CA GLY A 152 -27.92 -0.75 -9.26
C GLY A 152 -27.29 0.16 -10.33
N LYS A 153 -26.20 0.89 -10.01
CA LYS A 153 -25.58 1.85 -10.93
C LYS A 153 -24.68 1.14 -11.96
N PRO A 154 -24.52 1.71 -13.17
CA PRO A 154 -23.52 1.23 -14.12
C PRO A 154 -22.10 1.44 -13.59
N LEU A 155 -21.13 0.74 -14.20
CA LEU A 155 -19.72 0.98 -13.94
C LEU A 155 -19.32 2.39 -14.36
N THR A 156 -18.45 3.02 -13.56
CA THR A 156 -17.89 4.34 -13.92
C THR A 156 -16.96 4.22 -15.13
N SER A 157 -16.82 5.31 -15.90
CA SER A 157 -15.89 5.38 -17.03
C SER A 157 -14.46 4.99 -16.62
N GLU A 158 -14.02 5.39 -15.43
CA GLU A 158 -12.69 5.06 -14.91
C GLU A 158 -12.54 3.55 -14.62
N THR A 159 -13.59 2.92 -14.07
CA THR A 159 -13.60 1.46 -13.87
C THR A 159 -13.58 0.71 -15.19
N LEU A 160 -14.35 1.17 -16.19
CA LEU A 160 -14.33 0.60 -17.53
C LEU A 160 -12.95 0.75 -18.16
N ARG A 161 -12.34 1.94 -18.06
CA ARG A 161 -10.98 2.20 -18.55
C ARG A 161 -9.97 1.26 -17.91
N SER A 162 -9.98 1.10 -16.58
CA SER A 162 -9.07 0.20 -15.87
C SER A 162 -9.24 -1.25 -16.32
N ARG A 163 -10.48 -1.73 -16.48
CA ARG A 163 -10.77 -3.08 -17.01
C ARG A 163 -10.23 -3.25 -18.42
N TYR A 164 -10.50 -2.32 -19.32
CA TYR A 164 -10.05 -2.44 -20.71
C TYR A 164 -8.52 -2.30 -20.82
N SER A 165 -7.89 -1.34 -20.14
CA SER A 165 -6.43 -1.22 -20.16
C SER A 165 -5.72 -2.46 -19.59
N SER A 166 -6.33 -3.18 -18.64
CA SER A 166 -5.75 -4.44 -18.17
C SER A 166 -5.72 -5.55 -19.23
N ILE A 167 -6.64 -5.53 -20.21
CA ILE A 167 -6.66 -6.49 -21.32
C ILE A 167 -5.61 -6.11 -22.37
N GLU A 168 -5.38 -4.82 -22.62
CA GLU A 168 -4.23 -4.37 -23.44
C GLU A 168 -2.90 -4.85 -22.84
N VAL A 169 -2.74 -4.70 -21.52
CA VAL A 169 -1.56 -5.19 -20.79
C VAL A 169 -1.38 -6.69 -20.96
N VAL A 170 -2.45 -7.47 -20.81
CA VAL A 170 -2.44 -8.93 -21.03
C VAL A 170 -2.11 -9.27 -22.49
N CYS A 171 -2.69 -8.56 -23.45
CA CYS A 171 -2.41 -8.76 -24.87
C CYS A 171 -0.93 -8.55 -25.19
N GLU A 172 -0.32 -7.47 -24.69
CA GLU A 172 1.10 -7.18 -24.89
C GLU A 172 2.01 -8.22 -24.22
N LEU A 173 1.72 -8.56 -22.95
CA LEU A 173 2.58 -9.45 -22.17
C LEU A 173 2.42 -10.93 -22.55
N SER A 174 1.26 -11.34 -23.03
CA SER A 174 1.01 -12.71 -23.53
C SER A 174 1.88 -13.06 -24.74
N GLN A 175 2.41 -12.07 -25.48
CA GLN A 175 3.40 -12.32 -26.55
C GLN A 175 4.69 -12.98 -26.02
N TYR A 176 4.90 -12.96 -24.71
CA TYR A 176 6.03 -13.58 -24.02
C TYR A 176 5.63 -14.85 -23.25
N THR A 177 4.52 -15.49 -23.63
CA THR A 177 4.06 -16.77 -23.09
C THR A 177 3.78 -17.78 -24.21
N ASP A 178 3.55 -19.04 -23.85
CA ASP A 178 3.23 -20.11 -24.81
C ASP A 178 1.78 -20.06 -25.33
N ASP A 179 0.98 -19.14 -24.78
CA ASP A 179 -0.44 -18.91 -25.12
C ASP A 179 -0.67 -17.40 -25.38
N PRO A 180 -0.20 -16.88 -26.53
CA PRO A 180 -0.28 -15.46 -26.84
C PRO A 180 -1.67 -15.07 -27.39
N MET A 181 -2.17 -13.91 -27.01
CA MET A 181 -3.31 -13.29 -27.71
C MET A 181 -2.86 -12.85 -29.10
N LEU A 182 -3.39 -13.47 -30.16
CA LEU A 182 -2.89 -13.26 -31.53
C LEU A 182 -3.31 -11.91 -32.15
N GLN A 183 -4.39 -11.32 -31.65
CA GLN A 183 -4.94 -10.07 -32.18
C GLN A 183 -5.14 -9.05 -31.07
N HIS A 184 -4.95 -7.78 -31.42
CA HIS A 184 -5.30 -6.69 -30.52
C HIS A 184 -6.81 -6.78 -30.19
N PRO A 185 -7.22 -6.70 -28.91
CA PRO A 185 -8.60 -6.95 -28.49
C PRO A 185 -9.59 -5.94 -29.09
N TRP A 186 -9.12 -4.78 -29.55
CA TRP A 186 -9.94 -3.79 -30.24
C TRP A 186 -9.13 -3.07 -31.33
N PRO A 187 -9.10 -3.61 -32.56
CA PRO A 187 -8.37 -3.03 -33.67
C PRO A 187 -8.83 -1.59 -33.96
N GLY A 188 -7.88 -0.67 -34.17
CA GLY A 188 -8.16 0.73 -34.54
C GLY A 188 -8.72 1.62 -33.43
N THR A 189 -8.76 1.15 -32.18
CA THR A 189 -9.19 1.97 -31.02
C THR A 189 -8.35 1.64 -29.78
N SER A 190 -8.74 2.14 -28.61
CA SER A 190 -8.04 1.91 -27.33
C SER A 190 -9.03 1.76 -26.18
N ALA A 191 -8.56 1.22 -25.06
CA ALA A 191 -9.29 1.16 -23.79
C ALA A 191 -9.89 2.52 -23.39
N LYS A 192 -9.11 3.59 -23.57
CA LYS A 192 -9.50 4.98 -23.23
C LYS A 192 -10.66 5.47 -24.10
N ALA A 193 -10.62 5.19 -25.40
CA ALA A 193 -11.68 5.55 -26.33
C ALA A 193 -12.96 4.75 -26.02
N LEU A 194 -12.84 3.44 -25.74
CA LEU A 194 -13.97 2.56 -25.43
C LEU A 194 -14.68 2.88 -24.11
N SER A 195 -13.95 3.45 -23.14
CA SER A 195 -14.48 3.83 -21.83
C SER A 195 -15.17 5.19 -21.82
N ASN A 196 -15.25 5.90 -22.96
CA ASN A 196 -15.69 7.29 -23.06
C ASN A 196 -14.93 8.20 -22.06
N SER A 197 -13.66 7.88 -21.78
CA SER A 197 -12.78 8.72 -20.96
C SER A 197 -12.20 9.86 -21.80
N ASN A 198 -13.08 10.59 -22.50
CA ASN A 198 -12.73 11.77 -23.27
C ASN A 198 -12.66 12.96 -22.31
N GLY A 199 -11.46 13.29 -21.86
CA GLY A 199 -11.06 14.68 -21.55
C GLY A 199 -11.82 15.47 -20.49
N VAL A 200 -12.77 14.89 -19.74
CA VAL A 200 -13.24 15.54 -18.50
C VAL A 200 -12.07 15.44 -17.53
N GLY A 201 -11.32 16.54 -17.41
CA GLY A 201 -10.22 16.66 -16.46
C GLY A 201 -10.63 16.11 -15.11
N ASN A 202 -9.66 15.58 -14.35
CA ASN A 202 -9.88 15.18 -12.97
C ASN A 202 -10.50 16.37 -12.21
N SER A 203 -11.83 16.48 -12.19
CA SER A 203 -12.50 17.27 -11.18
C SER A 203 -12.09 16.60 -9.87
N GLU A 204 -11.53 17.38 -8.96
CA GLU A 204 -11.08 16.91 -7.67
C GLU A 204 -12.27 16.21 -6.99
N LYS A 205 -12.29 14.88 -7.06
CA LYS A 205 -13.43 14.07 -6.59
C LYS A 205 -13.56 14.12 -5.07
N THR A 206 -12.53 14.57 -4.38
CA THR A 206 -12.52 14.81 -2.96
C THR A 206 -12.88 16.27 -2.74
N PRO A 207 -14.10 16.58 -2.25
CA PRO A 207 -14.43 17.94 -1.84
C PRO A 207 -13.39 18.42 -0.82
N LEU A 208 -12.97 19.67 -0.97
CA LEU A 208 -12.16 20.32 0.06
C LEU A 208 -12.95 20.35 1.37
N ILE A 209 -12.25 20.18 2.49
CA ILE A 209 -12.84 20.33 3.82
C ILE A 209 -13.24 21.82 3.94
N PRO A 210 -14.51 22.15 4.26
CA PRO A 210 -14.89 23.53 4.48
C PRO A 210 -14.04 24.19 5.55
N ASP A 211 -13.64 25.44 5.34
CA ASP A 211 -12.69 26.14 6.21
C ASP A 211 -13.10 26.12 7.69
N GLU A 212 -14.37 26.34 8.01
CA GLU A 212 -14.87 26.30 9.38
C GLU A 212 -14.65 24.92 10.05
N VAL A 213 -14.89 23.85 9.30
CA VAL A 213 -14.68 22.47 9.77
C VAL A 213 -13.19 22.21 9.94
N PHE A 214 -12.37 22.66 8.99
CA PHE A 214 -10.92 22.52 9.05
C PHE A 214 -10.32 23.28 10.24
N CYS A 215 -10.69 24.55 10.44
CA CYS A 215 -10.23 25.36 11.55
C CYS A 215 -10.59 24.73 12.89
N THR A 216 -11.84 24.29 13.06
CA THR A 216 -12.28 23.59 14.28
C THR A 216 -11.46 22.33 14.55
N LEU A 217 -11.23 21.52 13.51
CA LEU A 217 -10.44 20.29 13.60
C LEU A 217 -8.98 20.59 13.94
N PHE A 218 -8.38 21.56 13.26
CA PHE A 218 -6.98 21.93 13.40
C PHE A 218 -6.70 22.56 14.76
N GLU A 219 -7.53 23.51 15.22
CA GLU A 219 -7.40 24.15 16.53
C GLU A 219 -7.44 23.11 17.65
N ARG A 220 -8.41 22.17 17.58
CA ARG A 220 -8.52 21.12 18.58
C ARG A 220 -7.31 20.19 18.57
N ALA A 221 -6.83 19.83 17.38
CA ALA A 221 -5.63 19.01 17.24
C ALA A 221 -4.38 19.73 17.77
N HIS A 222 -4.22 21.02 17.45
CA HIS A 222 -3.10 21.85 17.90
C HIS A 222 -3.06 21.93 19.43
N GLN A 223 -4.18 22.23 20.09
CA GLN A 223 -4.26 22.30 21.55
C GLN A 223 -3.87 20.96 22.21
N LEU A 224 -4.30 19.83 21.64
CA LEU A 224 -3.92 18.50 22.14
C LEU A 224 -2.42 18.24 21.99
N VAL A 225 -1.82 18.66 20.87
CA VAL A 225 -0.37 18.54 20.63
C VAL A 225 0.42 19.42 21.61
N GLU A 226 -0.03 20.64 21.88
CA GLU A 226 0.58 21.53 22.89
C GLU A 226 0.54 20.93 24.30
N GLY A 227 -0.59 20.32 24.68
CA GLY A 227 -0.72 19.58 25.94
C GLY A 227 -0.05 18.19 25.93
N GLY A 228 0.52 17.77 24.80
CA GLY A 228 1.01 16.41 24.59
C GLY A 228 2.10 15.98 25.57
N LYS A 229 2.98 16.91 25.97
CA LYS A 229 4.07 16.63 26.92
C LYS A 229 3.55 16.08 28.26
N LEU A 230 2.57 16.74 28.87
CA LEU A 230 1.99 16.30 30.14
C LEU A 230 1.37 14.88 30.02
N MET A 231 0.70 14.60 28.90
CA MET A 231 0.12 13.28 28.66
C MET A 231 1.20 12.19 28.50
N LEU A 232 2.32 12.53 27.87
CA LEU A 232 3.46 11.63 27.72
C LEU A 232 4.17 11.40 29.07
N ASP A 233 4.31 12.42 29.91
CA ASP A 233 4.89 12.30 31.25
C ASP A 233 4.06 11.35 32.13
N ILE A 234 2.72 11.45 32.08
CA ILE A 234 1.81 10.51 32.77
C ILE A 234 1.98 9.08 32.22
N ARG A 235 2.10 8.91 30.90
CA ARG A 235 2.34 7.61 30.28
C ARG A 235 3.66 7.00 30.77
N ASP A 236 4.70 7.80 30.87
CA ASP A 236 6.03 7.34 31.30
C ASP A 236 6.02 6.94 32.78
N GLY A 237 5.29 7.67 33.63
CA GLY A 237 4.99 7.24 35.01
C GLY A 237 4.23 5.90 35.07
N LEU A 238 3.24 5.70 34.20
CA LEU A 238 2.52 4.41 34.10
C LEU A 238 3.41 3.26 33.64
N ASN A 239 4.38 3.52 32.76
CA ASN A 239 5.35 2.53 32.31
C ASN A 239 6.34 2.19 33.43
N ALA A 240 6.80 3.19 34.20
CA ALA A 240 7.67 2.99 35.35
C ALA A 240 7.01 2.11 36.45
N ILE A 241 5.71 2.27 36.69
CA ILE A 241 4.95 1.42 37.63
C ILE A 241 4.97 -0.05 37.18
N LYS A 242 4.87 -0.30 35.88
CA LYS A 242 4.94 -1.67 35.33
C LYS A 242 6.34 -2.24 35.52
N ALA A 243 7.39 -1.48 35.22
CA ALA A 243 8.78 -1.92 35.30
C ALA A 243 9.25 -2.18 36.75
N GLY A 244 8.82 -1.34 37.70
CA GLY A 244 9.23 -1.45 39.11
C GLY A 244 8.47 -2.48 39.94
N ARG A 245 7.49 -3.19 39.37
CA ARG A 245 6.58 -4.08 40.12
C ARG A 245 6.31 -5.41 39.41
N ASN A 246 7.36 -6.04 38.90
CA ASN A 246 7.28 -7.31 38.17
C ASN A 246 6.71 -8.49 38.99
N ASN A 247 6.69 -8.38 40.32
CA ASN A 247 6.19 -9.42 41.24
C ASN A 247 4.68 -9.34 41.52
N LEU A 248 3.98 -8.32 41.00
CA LEU A 248 2.54 -8.17 41.18
C LEU A 248 1.76 -8.86 40.07
N GLY A 249 0.64 -9.51 40.44
CA GLY A 249 -0.33 -10.01 39.47
C GLY A 249 -0.98 -8.89 38.66
N LYS A 250 -1.60 -9.25 37.52
CA LYS A 250 -2.22 -8.29 36.57
C LYS A 250 -3.18 -7.30 37.25
N PHE A 251 -3.99 -7.77 38.21
CA PHE A 251 -4.93 -6.92 38.95
C PHE A 251 -4.23 -5.89 39.84
N GLY A 252 -3.12 -6.25 40.50
CA GLY A 252 -2.35 -5.33 41.33
C GLY A 252 -1.70 -4.21 40.49
N ILE A 253 -1.13 -4.57 39.33
CA ILE A 253 -0.60 -3.57 38.39
C ILE A 253 -1.70 -2.62 37.91
N LEU A 254 -2.88 -3.16 37.55
CA LEU A 254 -4.01 -2.35 37.10
C LEU A 254 -4.48 -1.36 38.18
N TRP A 255 -4.60 -1.82 39.43
CA TRP A 255 -4.97 -0.97 40.56
C TRP A 255 -3.99 0.18 40.76
N HIS A 256 -2.67 -0.09 40.75
CA HIS A 256 -1.66 0.95 40.90
C HIS A 256 -1.66 1.95 39.74
N LYS A 257 -1.88 1.48 38.51
CA LYS A 257 -1.99 2.36 37.34
C LYS A 257 -3.20 3.30 37.46
N ASN A 258 -4.36 2.78 37.84
CA ASN A 258 -5.54 3.62 38.04
C ASN A 258 -5.36 4.59 39.22
N LYS A 259 -4.73 4.15 40.33
CA LYS A 259 -4.41 5.03 41.45
C LYS A 259 -3.49 6.18 41.03
N TYR A 260 -2.44 5.89 40.26
CA TYR A 260 -1.54 6.92 39.73
C TYR A 260 -2.26 7.90 38.80
N LEU A 261 -3.13 7.40 37.91
CA LEU A 261 -3.95 8.26 37.05
C LEU A 261 -4.82 9.23 37.87
N SER A 262 -5.50 8.73 38.91
CA SER A 262 -6.29 9.59 39.80
C SER A 262 -5.44 10.63 40.54
N GLN A 263 -4.21 10.28 40.94
CA GLN A 263 -3.28 11.23 41.56
C GLN A 263 -2.82 12.33 40.60
N MET A 264 -2.74 12.02 39.30
CA MET A 264 -2.41 12.99 38.25
C MET A 264 -3.66 13.75 37.74
N GLY A 265 -4.81 13.61 38.41
CA GLY A 265 -6.06 14.28 38.03
C GLY A 265 -6.77 13.66 36.82
N TRP A 266 -6.44 12.43 36.43
CA TRP A 266 -7.04 11.76 35.28
C TRP A 266 -8.26 10.91 35.67
N GLU A 267 -9.41 11.24 35.08
CA GLU A 267 -10.67 10.51 35.25
C GLU A 267 -10.89 9.44 34.17
N GLY A 268 -11.66 8.39 34.49
CA GLY A 268 -11.98 7.30 33.56
C GLY A 268 -10.91 6.19 33.44
N GLY A 269 -9.84 6.28 34.23
CA GLY A 269 -8.84 5.23 34.39
C GLY A 269 -8.05 4.88 33.12
N LEU A 270 -7.40 3.72 33.13
CA LEU A 270 -6.44 3.32 32.09
C LEU A 270 -7.05 3.19 30.69
N VAL A 271 -8.32 2.79 30.59
CA VAL A 271 -9.02 2.66 29.29
C VAL A 271 -9.21 4.04 28.66
N ALA A 272 -9.75 5.00 29.40
CA ALA A 272 -9.92 6.38 28.92
C ALA A 272 -8.57 7.03 28.59
N PHE A 273 -7.55 6.80 29.42
CA PHE A 273 -6.19 7.30 29.17
C PHE A 273 -5.60 6.77 27.86
N ASN A 274 -5.67 5.46 27.62
CA ASN A 274 -5.17 4.87 26.38
C ASN A 274 -5.94 5.38 25.16
N LYS A 275 -7.25 5.62 25.27
CA LYS A 275 -8.04 6.26 24.22
C LYS A 275 -7.51 7.67 23.92
N SER A 276 -7.23 8.46 24.95
CA SER A 276 -6.66 9.80 24.79
C SER A 276 -5.25 9.81 24.18
N LEU A 277 -4.40 8.82 24.48
CA LEU A 277 -3.13 8.65 23.78
C LEU A 277 -3.33 8.36 22.29
N SER A 278 -4.34 7.56 21.92
CA SER A 278 -4.69 7.36 20.52
C SER A 278 -5.20 8.65 19.88
N THR A 279 -5.99 9.44 20.61
CA THR A 279 -6.45 10.76 20.15
C THR A 279 -5.29 11.73 19.95
N LEU A 280 -4.28 11.73 20.84
CA LEU A 280 -3.08 12.55 20.69
C LEU A 280 -2.29 12.16 19.43
N ARG A 281 -2.16 10.86 19.13
CA ARG A 281 -1.57 10.41 17.85
C ARG A 281 -2.33 10.92 16.64
N THR A 282 -3.67 10.86 16.67
CA THR A 282 -4.51 11.41 15.60
C THR A 282 -4.34 12.93 15.49
N ALA A 283 -4.24 13.64 16.60
CA ALA A 283 -4.00 15.08 16.62
C ALA A 283 -2.65 15.46 15.98
N CYS A 284 -1.58 14.73 16.31
CA CYS A 284 -0.28 14.88 15.63
C CYS A 284 -0.39 14.65 14.12
N TYR A 285 -1.12 13.62 13.68
CA TYR A 285 -1.35 13.36 12.26
C TYR A 285 -2.08 14.53 11.58
N ILE A 286 -3.15 15.05 12.20
CA ILE A 286 -3.91 16.19 11.68
C ILE A 286 -2.98 17.40 11.51
N VAL A 287 -2.23 17.77 12.54
CA VAL A 287 -1.32 18.93 12.47
C VAL A 287 -0.27 18.74 11.37
N LEU A 288 0.34 17.55 11.26
CA LEU A 288 1.33 17.29 10.20
C LEU A 288 0.71 17.30 8.80
N ALA A 289 -0.43 16.64 8.60
CA ALA A 289 -1.11 16.62 7.31
C ALA A 289 -1.56 18.02 6.87
N SER A 290 -2.00 18.85 7.82
CA SER A 290 -2.41 20.23 7.58
C SER A 290 -1.27 21.18 7.26
N THR A 291 -0.04 20.91 7.71
CA THR A 291 1.05 21.89 7.68
C THR A 291 2.25 21.52 6.81
N SER A 292 2.31 20.27 6.32
CA SER A 292 3.46 19.77 5.53
C SER A 292 3.19 19.64 4.03
N GLY A 293 1.92 19.66 3.61
CA GLY A 293 1.54 19.37 2.22
C GLY A 293 1.83 17.92 1.77
N CYS A 294 2.24 17.04 2.68
CA CYS A 294 2.58 15.66 2.39
C CYS A 294 1.35 14.83 2.01
N ARG A 295 1.54 13.87 1.11
CA ARG A 295 0.57 12.80 0.86
C ARG A 295 0.57 11.83 2.04
N ASN A 296 -0.58 11.19 2.27
CA ASN A 296 -0.75 10.25 3.39
C ASN A 296 0.31 9.13 3.42
N HIS A 297 0.76 8.62 2.26
CA HIS A 297 1.81 7.58 2.24
C HIS A 297 3.18 8.11 2.66
N GLU A 298 3.49 9.39 2.41
CA GLU A 298 4.72 10.02 2.89
C GLU A 298 4.65 10.19 4.41
N LEU A 299 3.53 10.64 4.97
CA LEU A 299 3.37 10.71 6.43
C LEU A 299 3.46 9.32 7.11
N ALA A 300 2.95 8.29 6.46
CA ALA A 300 3.01 6.91 6.95
C ALA A 300 4.44 6.31 6.94
N ASN A 301 5.38 6.96 6.24
CA ASN A 301 6.77 6.52 6.10
C ASN A 301 7.77 7.34 6.94
N LEU A 302 7.26 8.22 7.82
CA LEU A 302 8.09 8.96 8.76
C LEU A 302 8.82 8.02 9.73
N GLN A 303 10.10 8.32 9.98
CA GLN A 303 10.95 7.61 10.92
C GLN A 303 11.35 8.52 12.08
N SER A 304 11.82 7.92 13.19
CA SER A 304 12.38 8.70 14.30
C SER A 304 13.62 9.46 13.83
N GLY A 305 13.75 10.73 14.20
CA GLY A 305 14.80 11.61 13.71
C GLY A 305 14.50 12.21 12.33
N ALA A 306 13.24 12.27 11.91
CA ALA A 306 12.84 12.88 10.63
C ALA A 306 13.03 14.40 10.61
N HIS A 307 13.11 15.06 11.77
CA HIS A 307 13.28 16.51 11.85
C HIS A 307 14.75 16.94 11.70
N HIS A 308 15.01 17.91 10.83
CA HIS A 308 16.27 18.67 10.81
C HIS A 308 16.02 20.16 10.52
N ARG A 309 17.06 20.98 10.65
CA ARG A 309 16.99 22.43 10.43
C ARG A 309 18.14 22.92 9.54
N THR A 310 17.87 23.96 8.78
CA THR A 310 18.87 24.75 8.05
C THR A 310 18.73 26.21 8.46
N GLU A 311 19.80 26.98 8.27
CA GLU A 311 19.84 28.42 8.53
C GLU A 311 20.35 29.08 7.25
N ASP A 312 19.70 30.17 6.83
CA ASP A 312 20.19 30.98 5.71
C ASP A 312 21.18 32.05 6.16
N ASP A 313 21.71 32.79 5.20
CA ASP A 313 22.71 33.84 5.43
C ASP A 313 22.17 35.03 6.26
N GLU A 314 20.85 35.12 6.42
CA GLU A 314 20.15 36.14 7.22
C GLU A 314 19.80 35.65 8.63
N GLY A 315 20.14 34.39 8.97
CA GLY A 315 19.85 33.77 10.26
C GLY A 315 18.43 33.21 10.40
N THR A 316 17.68 33.10 9.30
CA THR A 316 16.34 32.51 9.30
C THR A 316 16.45 31.00 9.41
N ILE A 317 15.79 30.43 10.42
CA ILE A 317 15.76 28.98 10.66
C ILE A 317 14.60 28.34 9.90
N TYR A 318 14.92 27.40 9.01
CA TYR A 318 13.95 26.56 8.33
C TYR A 318 13.90 25.18 8.97
N HIS A 319 12.69 24.65 9.14
CA HIS A 319 12.46 23.33 9.70
C HIS A 319 12.00 22.37 8.61
N TRP A 320 12.63 21.20 8.57
CA TRP A 320 12.43 20.19 7.54
C TRP A 320 12.02 18.86 8.16
N MET A 321 11.06 18.21 7.51
CA MET A 321 10.58 16.87 7.82
C MET A 321 10.97 15.92 6.69
N ARG A 322 11.85 14.97 7.00
CA ARG A 322 12.33 13.96 6.07
C ARG A 322 11.41 12.75 6.03
N SER A 323 10.94 12.37 4.84
CA SER A 323 10.19 11.13 4.61
C SER A 323 10.61 10.44 3.32
N THR A 324 10.08 9.24 3.06
CA THR A 324 10.31 8.47 1.83
C THR A 324 9.02 8.29 1.02
N SER A 325 9.09 8.62 -0.27
CA SER A 325 8.00 8.35 -1.22
C SER A 325 8.26 7.04 -1.96
N GLU A 326 7.47 6.01 -1.65
CA GLU A 326 7.51 4.73 -2.37
C GLU A 326 6.79 4.77 -3.72
N LYS A 327 5.87 5.74 -3.91
CA LYS A 327 4.97 5.80 -5.06
C LYS A 327 5.61 6.47 -6.28
N THR A 328 6.40 7.53 -6.08
CA THR A 328 7.00 8.31 -7.17
C THR A 328 8.42 7.83 -7.54
N GLY A 329 9.05 7.00 -6.69
CA GLY A 329 10.42 6.57 -6.91
C GLY A 329 11.47 7.66 -6.63
N GLU A 330 11.05 8.84 -6.17
CA GLU A 330 11.93 9.96 -5.80
C GLU A 330 12.78 9.68 -4.56
N GLY A 331 12.42 8.66 -3.76
CA GLY A 331 13.20 8.25 -2.60
C GLY A 331 12.96 9.15 -1.39
N ILE A 332 14.04 9.62 -0.77
CA ILE A 332 14.02 10.50 0.41
C ILE A 332 13.68 11.93 -0.04
N HIS A 333 12.72 12.56 0.63
CA HIS A 333 12.30 13.93 0.37
C HIS A 333 12.11 14.72 1.67
N ASP A 334 12.46 16.01 1.62
CA ASP A 334 12.39 16.92 2.76
C ASP A 334 11.26 17.93 2.56
N TRP A 335 10.33 17.96 3.51
CA TRP A 335 9.16 18.84 3.50
C TRP A 335 9.37 19.97 4.50
N MET A 336 9.26 21.22 4.05
CA MET A 336 9.29 22.36 4.97
C MET A 336 8.04 22.34 5.86
N ILE A 337 8.23 22.50 7.16
CA ILE A 337 7.15 22.48 8.16
C ILE A 337 7.26 23.67 9.12
N PRO A 338 6.15 24.21 9.62
CA PRO A 338 6.16 25.22 10.66
C PRO A 338 6.46 24.59 12.03
N GLU A 339 6.69 25.42 13.05
CA GLU A 339 6.92 24.97 14.42
C GLU A 339 5.82 24.06 14.98
N ALA A 340 4.55 24.30 14.58
CA ALA A 340 3.44 23.43 14.95
C ALA A 340 3.66 21.98 14.45
N GLY A 341 4.15 21.83 13.21
CA GLY A 341 4.55 20.54 12.66
C GLY A 341 5.75 19.94 13.41
N VAL A 342 6.73 20.76 13.80
CA VAL A 342 7.89 20.30 14.58
C VAL A 342 7.46 19.77 15.94
N ARG A 343 6.55 20.48 16.64
CA ARG A 343 5.97 20.01 17.91
C ARG A 343 5.24 18.68 17.72
N ALA A 344 4.41 18.57 16.67
CA ALA A 344 3.69 17.34 16.37
C ALA A 344 4.63 16.16 16.09
N LEU A 345 5.73 16.37 15.35
CA LEU A 345 6.77 15.35 15.13
C LEU A 345 7.38 14.87 16.43
N ARG A 346 7.84 15.78 17.28
CA ARG A 346 8.48 15.44 18.57
C ARG A 346 7.55 14.67 19.50
N VAL A 347 6.28 15.07 19.55
CA VAL A 347 5.25 14.32 20.31
C VAL A 347 5.08 12.93 19.70
N MET A 348 4.96 12.80 18.37
CA MET A 348 4.77 11.51 17.71
C MET A 348 5.97 10.57 17.87
N GLU A 349 7.20 11.07 17.80
CA GLU A 349 8.43 10.32 18.11
C GLU A 349 8.42 9.80 19.54
N SER A 350 8.08 10.67 20.49
CA SER A 350 7.97 10.30 21.91
C SER A 350 6.90 9.25 22.13
N VAL A 351 5.78 9.29 21.39
CA VAL A 351 4.77 8.23 21.38
C VAL A 351 5.34 6.91 20.82
N GLY A 352 6.15 6.97 19.77
CA GLY A 352 6.72 5.83 19.05
C GLY A 352 7.81 5.06 19.80
N GLN A 353 8.61 5.74 20.64
CA GLN A 353 9.77 5.16 21.35
C GLN A 353 9.46 3.96 22.28
N HIS A 354 8.19 3.68 22.58
CA HIS A 354 7.78 2.59 23.49
C HIS A 354 6.75 1.61 22.88
N LEU A 355 6.50 1.68 21.57
CA LEU A 355 5.83 0.59 20.87
C LEU A 355 6.87 -0.48 20.51
N PRO A 356 6.62 -1.78 20.75
CA PRO A 356 7.50 -2.81 20.24
C PRO A 356 7.64 -2.59 18.73
N ARG A 357 8.90 -2.49 18.26
CA ARG A 357 9.22 -2.47 16.84
C ARG A 357 8.52 -3.69 16.22
N ARG A 358 7.57 -3.43 15.32
CA ARG A 358 6.83 -4.48 14.62
C ARG A 358 7.70 -5.10 13.53
#